data_AF-A0A0G0S5J7-F1
#
_entry.id   AF-A0A0G0S5J7-F1
#
_cell.length_a   1.000
_cell.length_b   1.000
_cell.length_c   1.000
_cell.angle_alpha   90.00
_cell.angle_beta   90.00
_cell.angle_gamma   90.00
#
_symmetry.space_group_name_H-M   'P 1'
#
loop_
_entity.id
_entity.type
_entity.pdbx_description
1 polymer ?
#
loop_
_entity_poly.entity_id
_entity_poly.type
_entity_poly.pdbx_seq_one_letter_code
_entity_poly.pdbx_strand_id
1 'polypeptide(L)'
;MREKVRPLYLELMGYLSQAPSLEHSYYLSDETLWNQYHATIDELNNLTNKNYDRFKISNILGRNNRQEIANSEYRNKLSGLIMRLYGEYFPDEPQPFSGQPSTVVTQTNNQSVQVAILLDFQSFIDKKLYSADLEEKEKNFLQKIKDSLPNIKTSVELVGLVISIAKDLGLNIEQILKLFKGGL
;
A
#
# COMPACT_ATOMS: atom_id res chain seq x y z
N MET A 1 3.92 -22.43 -15.13
CA MET A 1 2.79 -21.58 -14.69
C MET A 1 3.27 -20.25 -14.14
N ARG A 2 4.19 -20.25 -13.16
CA ARG A 2 4.90 -19.07 -12.63
C ARG A 2 5.25 -18.01 -13.68
N GLU A 3 6.00 -18.38 -14.72
CA GLU A 3 6.41 -17.43 -15.77
C GLU A 3 5.27 -16.87 -16.62
N LYS A 4 4.13 -17.57 -16.71
CA LYS A 4 2.94 -17.06 -17.39
C LYS A 4 2.15 -16.08 -16.51
N VAL A 5 2.16 -16.28 -15.20
CA VAL A 5 1.47 -15.41 -14.22
C VAL A 5 2.27 -14.14 -13.95
N ARG A 6 3.60 -14.19 -14.13
CA ARG A 6 4.53 -13.09 -13.82
C ARG A 6 4.15 -11.74 -14.47
N PRO A 7 3.80 -11.65 -15.78
CA PRO A 7 3.42 -10.38 -16.39
C PRO A 7 2.19 -9.76 -15.72
N LEU A 8 1.13 -10.54 -15.51
CA LEU A 8 -0.11 -10.08 -14.87
C LEU A 8 0.13 -9.69 -13.41
N TYR A 9 0.99 -10.41 -12.70
CA TYR A 9 1.40 -10.07 -11.35
C TYR A 9 2.11 -8.71 -11.28
N LEU A 10 3.07 -8.45 -12.18
CA LEU A 10 3.78 -7.17 -12.23
C LEU A 10 2.87 -6.01 -12.67
N GLU A 11 1.93 -6.27 -13.57
CA GLU A 11 0.91 -5.31 -13.98
C GLU A 11 0.03 -4.88 -12.80
N LEU A 12 -0.44 -5.83 -11.99
CA LEU A 12 -1.19 -5.55 -10.76
C LEU A 12 -0.37 -4.74 -9.75
N MET A 13 0.93 -5.01 -9.59
CA MET A 13 1.82 -4.18 -8.77
C MET A 13 1.94 -2.75 -9.33
N GLY A 14 2.00 -2.62 -10.66
CA GLY A 14 1.97 -1.35 -11.37
C GLY A 14 0.71 -0.54 -11.06
N TYR A 15 -0.47 -1.17 -11.14
CA TYR A 15 -1.74 -0.55 -10.79
C TYR A 15 -1.74 -0.02 -9.34
N LEU A 16 -1.22 -0.80 -8.39
CA LEU A 16 -1.18 -0.39 -6.99
C LEU A 16 -0.23 0.80 -6.78
N SER A 17 0.90 0.83 -7.50
CA SER A 17 1.87 1.92 -7.41
C SER A 17 1.35 3.26 -7.96
N GLN A 18 0.44 3.20 -8.94
CA GLN A 18 -0.19 4.36 -9.58
C GLN A 18 -1.51 4.76 -8.93
N ALA A 19 -2.10 3.89 -8.11
CA ALA A 19 -3.36 4.18 -7.43
C ALA A 19 -3.23 5.45 -6.59
N PRO A 20 -4.24 6.35 -6.61
CA PRO A 20 -4.22 7.56 -5.78
C PRO A 20 -4.00 7.21 -4.31
N SER A 21 -3.21 8.01 -3.60
CA SER A 21 -3.06 7.86 -2.14
C SER A 21 -4.40 8.14 -1.44
N LEU A 22 -4.61 7.51 -0.30
CA LEU A 22 -5.86 7.67 0.47
C LEU A 22 -6.07 9.10 0.98
N GLU A 23 -5.00 9.88 1.13
CA GLU A 23 -5.04 11.28 1.56
C GLU A 23 -5.67 12.21 0.52
N HIS A 24 -5.53 11.88 -0.77
CA HIS A 24 -5.90 12.76 -1.88
C HIS A 24 -7.22 12.36 -2.55
N SER A 25 -7.69 11.13 -2.34
CA SER A 25 -8.92 10.64 -2.95
C SER A 25 -9.55 9.51 -2.13
N TYR A 26 -10.74 9.77 -1.61
CA TYR A 26 -11.57 8.77 -0.93
C TYR A 26 -12.32 7.87 -1.91
N TYR A 27 -12.68 8.42 -3.07
CA TYR A 27 -13.48 7.75 -4.09
C TYR A 27 -12.84 7.91 -5.46
N LEU A 28 -12.79 6.80 -6.21
CA LEU A 28 -12.36 6.77 -7.60
C LEU A 28 -13.60 6.76 -8.47
N SER A 29 -13.71 7.74 -9.37
CA SER A 29 -14.83 7.87 -10.31
C SER A 29 -14.45 7.50 -11.75
N ASP A 30 -13.17 7.25 -12.02
CA ASP A 30 -12.71 6.82 -13.35
C ASP A 30 -12.87 5.30 -13.48
N GLU A 31 -13.92 4.90 -14.20
CA GLU A 31 -14.27 3.49 -14.38
C GLU A 31 -13.16 2.69 -15.05
N THR A 32 -12.31 3.35 -15.83
CA THR A 32 -11.21 2.73 -16.55
C THR A 32 -10.26 2.02 -15.59
N LEU A 33 -10.03 2.58 -14.39
CA LEU A 33 -9.11 2.04 -13.39
C LEU A 33 -9.53 0.66 -12.88
N TRP A 34 -10.81 0.49 -12.53
CA TRP A 34 -11.28 -0.80 -12.00
C TRP A 34 -11.71 -1.76 -13.11
N ASN A 35 -12.11 -1.27 -14.27
CA ASN A 35 -12.36 -2.12 -15.43
C ASN A 35 -11.07 -2.80 -15.92
N GLN A 36 -9.95 -2.08 -15.98
CA GLN A 36 -8.64 -2.68 -16.29
C GLN A 36 -8.26 -3.74 -15.27
N TYR A 37 -8.38 -3.41 -13.97
CA TYR A 37 -8.16 -4.37 -12.88
C TYR A 37 -9.04 -5.63 -13.00
N HIS A 38 -10.33 -5.50 -13.30
CA HIS A 38 -11.23 -6.65 -13.47
C HIS A 38 -10.85 -7.48 -14.70
N ALA A 39 -10.45 -6.85 -15.80
CA ALA A 39 -9.99 -7.54 -17.00
C ALA A 39 -8.73 -8.37 -16.73
N THR A 40 -7.76 -7.84 -15.97
CA THR A 40 -6.57 -8.60 -15.54
C THR A 40 -6.95 -9.79 -14.66
N ILE A 41 -7.98 -9.68 -13.81
CA ILE A 41 -8.50 -10.81 -13.04
C ILE A 41 -9.12 -11.88 -13.95
N ASP A 42 -9.88 -11.48 -14.96
CA ASP A 42 -10.46 -12.42 -15.92
C ASP A 42 -9.37 -13.14 -16.72
N GLU A 43 -8.32 -12.43 -17.12
CA GLU A 43 -7.17 -13.05 -17.76
C GLU A 43 -6.45 -14.03 -16.82
N LEU A 44 -6.26 -13.67 -15.54
CA LEU A 44 -5.71 -14.57 -14.52
C LEU A 44 -6.57 -15.83 -14.32
N ASN A 45 -7.90 -15.67 -14.27
CA ASN A 45 -8.85 -16.77 -14.13
C ASN A 45 -8.70 -17.75 -15.32
N ASN A 46 -8.70 -17.21 -16.54
CA ASN A 46 -8.56 -17.98 -17.77
C ASN A 46 -7.19 -18.68 -17.85
N LEU A 47 -6.12 -17.97 -17.49
CA LEU A 47 -4.75 -18.48 -17.57
C LEU A 47 -4.47 -19.60 -16.58
N THR A 48 -4.99 -19.47 -15.35
CA THR A 48 -4.68 -20.39 -14.25
C THR A 48 -5.76 -21.44 -13.99
N ASN A 49 -6.93 -21.30 -14.63
CA ASN A 49 -8.12 -22.09 -14.39
C ASN A 49 -8.55 -22.09 -12.90
N LYS A 50 -8.38 -20.93 -12.24
CA LYS A 50 -8.78 -20.66 -10.85
C LYS A 50 -9.77 -19.50 -10.83
N ASN A 51 -10.42 -19.29 -9.68
CA ASN A 51 -11.35 -18.18 -9.48
C ASN A 51 -10.78 -17.17 -8.47
N TYR A 52 -10.47 -15.96 -8.97
CA TYR A 52 -10.05 -14.81 -8.19
C TYR A 52 -11.11 -13.70 -8.12
N ASP A 53 -12.36 -13.96 -8.55
CA ASP A 53 -13.44 -12.96 -8.59
C ASP A 53 -13.78 -12.37 -7.23
N ARG A 54 -13.44 -13.06 -6.13
CA ARG A 54 -13.56 -12.51 -4.77
C ARG A 54 -12.76 -11.21 -4.58
N PHE A 55 -11.76 -10.97 -5.43
CA PHE A 55 -10.96 -9.75 -5.43
C PHE A 55 -11.54 -8.66 -6.33
N LYS A 56 -12.55 -8.94 -7.17
CA LYS A 56 -13.27 -7.88 -7.88
C LYS A 56 -13.93 -6.93 -6.88
N ILE A 57 -14.09 -5.69 -7.33
CA ILE A 57 -14.63 -4.58 -6.55
C ILE A 57 -16.03 -4.29 -7.09
N SER A 58 -16.96 -4.06 -6.18
CA SER A 58 -18.30 -3.59 -6.54
C SER A 58 -18.33 -2.08 -6.58
N ASN A 59 -18.91 -1.53 -7.64
CA ASN A 59 -19.21 -0.11 -7.72
C ASN A 59 -20.35 0.26 -6.77
N ILE A 60 -20.34 1.49 -6.31
CA ILE A 60 -21.44 2.14 -5.63
C ILE A 60 -21.94 3.31 -6.49
N LEU A 61 -23.22 3.64 -6.35
CA LEU A 61 -23.77 4.85 -6.96
C LEU A 61 -23.41 6.05 -6.08
N GLY A 62 -22.58 6.94 -6.60
CA GLY A 62 -22.23 8.20 -5.97
C GLY A 62 -23.36 9.23 -6.03
N ARG A 63 -23.14 10.41 -5.43
CA ARG A 63 -24.14 11.48 -5.30
C ARG A 63 -24.71 12.01 -6.62
N ASN A 64 -23.99 11.82 -7.74
CA ASN A 64 -24.38 12.29 -9.07
C ASN A 64 -24.80 11.15 -10.02
N ASN A 65 -25.23 10.00 -9.49
CA ASN A 65 -25.44 8.75 -10.25
C ASN A 65 -24.20 8.29 -11.04
N ARG A 66 -23.01 8.79 -10.68
CA ARG A 66 -21.74 8.29 -11.22
C ARG A 66 -21.37 7.03 -10.46
N GLN A 67 -20.86 6.04 -11.19
CA GLN A 67 -20.28 4.87 -10.55
C GLN A 67 -18.97 5.29 -9.90
N GLU A 68 -18.83 4.95 -8.63
CA GLU A 68 -17.65 5.25 -7.84
C GLU A 68 -17.24 3.99 -7.09
N ILE A 69 -15.97 3.88 -6.75
CA ILE A 69 -15.47 2.88 -5.81
C ILE A 69 -14.69 3.57 -4.69
N ALA A 70 -14.75 3.03 -3.49
CA ALA A 70 -13.89 3.50 -2.41
C ALA A 70 -12.43 3.19 -2.76
N ASN A 71 -11.56 4.20 -2.73
CA ASN A 71 -10.13 4.02 -3.05
C ASN A 71 -9.46 3.02 -2.09
N SER A 72 -9.87 3.03 -0.83
CA SER A 72 -9.42 2.05 0.17
C SER A 72 -9.81 0.62 -0.20
N GLU A 73 -11.02 0.40 -0.70
CA GLU A 73 -11.45 -0.93 -1.18
C GLU A 73 -10.64 -1.38 -2.38
N TYR A 74 -10.40 -0.47 -3.34
CA TYR A 74 -9.55 -0.74 -4.50
C TYR A 74 -8.16 -1.21 -4.11
N ARG A 75 -7.44 -0.41 -3.31
CA ARG A 75 -6.08 -0.74 -2.84
C ARG A 75 -6.05 -2.04 -2.04
N ASN A 76 -7.05 -2.27 -1.17
CA ASN A 76 -7.12 -3.48 -0.34
C ASN A 76 -7.33 -4.75 -1.17
N LYS A 77 -8.29 -4.73 -2.10
CA LYS A 77 -8.58 -5.87 -2.98
C LYS A 77 -7.39 -6.20 -3.88
N LEU A 78 -6.76 -5.17 -4.45
CA LEU A 78 -5.58 -5.30 -5.29
C LEU A 78 -4.38 -5.86 -4.51
N SER A 79 -4.08 -5.30 -3.33
CA SER A 79 -2.98 -5.79 -2.46
C SER A 79 -3.20 -7.23 -2.02
N GLY A 80 -4.45 -7.60 -1.67
CA GLY A 80 -4.81 -8.96 -1.31
C GLY A 80 -4.62 -9.96 -2.46
N LEU A 81 -4.94 -9.57 -3.69
CA LEU A 81 -4.69 -10.37 -4.87
C LEU A 81 -3.19 -10.56 -5.11
N ILE A 82 -2.40 -9.49 -5.04
CA ILE A 82 -0.93 -9.52 -5.21
C ILE A 82 -0.32 -10.49 -4.19
N MET A 83 -0.69 -10.40 -2.90
CA MET A 83 -0.18 -11.30 -1.87
C MET A 83 -0.62 -12.76 -2.09
N ARG A 84 -1.83 -12.98 -2.60
CA ARG A 84 -2.29 -14.32 -2.95
C ARG A 84 -1.45 -14.91 -4.09
N LEU A 85 -1.20 -14.15 -5.14
CA LEU A 85 -0.37 -14.58 -6.28
C LEU A 85 1.08 -14.80 -5.87
N TYR A 86 1.63 -13.92 -5.03
CA TYR A 86 2.95 -14.09 -4.45
C TYR A 86 3.08 -15.43 -3.72
N GLY A 87 2.17 -15.73 -2.78
CA GLY A 87 2.20 -16.98 -2.03
C GLY A 87 1.96 -18.23 -2.90
N GLU A 88 1.22 -18.10 -4.00
CA GLU A 88 0.95 -19.23 -4.90
C GLU A 88 2.05 -19.50 -5.92
N TYR A 89 2.73 -18.47 -6.43
CA TYR A 89 3.62 -18.59 -7.59
C TYR A 89 5.04 -18.07 -7.38
N PHE A 90 5.26 -17.20 -6.39
CA PHE A 90 6.53 -16.52 -6.16
C PHE A 90 7.05 -16.62 -4.70
N PRO A 91 6.88 -17.76 -3.99
CA PRO A 91 7.25 -17.85 -2.57
C PRO A 91 8.75 -17.64 -2.30
N ASP A 92 9.59 -17.89 -3.32
CA ASP A 92 11.05 -17.75 -3.22
C ASP A 92 11.55 -16.34 -3.56
N GLU A 93 10.67 -15.45 -4.04
CA GLU A 93 11.04 -14.07 -4.36
C GLU A 93 10.93 -13.18 -3.12
N PRO A 94 11.65 -12.04 -3.07
CA PRO A 94 11.43 -11.06 -2.03
C PRO A 94 9.95 -10.67 -1.99
N GLN A 95 9.37 -10.61 -0.79
CA GLN A 95 7.97 -10.22 -0.65
C GLN A 95 7.75 -8.85 -1.31
N PRO A 96 6.67 -8.69 -2.12
CA PRO A 96 6.38 -7.41 -2.77
C PRO A 96 6.15 -6.29 -1.76
N PHE A 97 5.79 -6.66 -0.53
CA PHE A 97 5.62 -5.76 0.61
C PHE A 97 6.48 -6.29 1.77
N SER A 98 7.47 -5.51 2.21
CA SER A 98 8.37 -5.87 3.30
C SER A 98 7.71 -5.54 4.65
N GLY A 99 7.04 -6.53 5.25
CA GLY A 99 6.37 -6.40 6.55
C GLY A 99 5.07 -7.21 6.58
N GLN A 100 5.09 -8.37 7.21
CA GLN A 100 3.90 -9.21 7.32
C GLN A 100 3.02 -8.82 8.51
N PRO A 101 1.71 -9.08 8.40
CA PRO A 101 1.19 -10.24 9.10
C PRO A 101 0.83 -11.34 8.11
N SER A 102 1.46 -12.49 8.30
CA SER A 102 1.05 -13.75 7.68
C SER A 102 -0.40 -14.00 8.04
N THR A 103 -1.15 -14.55 7.08
CA THR A 103 -2.58 -14.92 7.16
C THR A 103 -3.52 -13.76 6.86
N VAL A 104 -4.23 -13.87 5.72
CA VAL A 104 -5.46 -13.08 5.47
C VAL A 104 -6.50 -13.54 6.48
N VAL A 105 -6.59 -12.83 7.60
CA VAL A 105 -7.70 -12.95 8.53
C VAL A 105 -8.82 -12.06 7.99
N THR A 106 -9.93 -12.66 7.57
CA THR A 106 -11.17 -11.93 7.34
C THR A 106 -11.65 -11.36 8.69
N GLN A 107 -11.23 -10.15 9.06
CA GLN A 107 -11.64 -9.52 10.33
C GLN A 107 -12.03 -8.04 10.16
N THR A 108 -13.32 -7.82 10.36
CA THR A 108 -14.11 -6.63 10.68
C THR A 108 -13.38 -5.28 10.86
N ASN A 109 -13.57 -4.39 9.88
CA ASN A 109 -13.54 -2.90 9.85
C ASN A 109 -12.46 -2.05 10.55
N ASN A 110 -11.67 -2.53 11.52
CA ASN A 110 -10.65 -1.71 12.20
C ASN A 110 -9.20 -2.06 11.84
N GLN A 111 -8.91 -3.28 11.36
CA GLN A 111 -7.54 -3.68 10.99
C GLN A 111 -7.15 -3.29 9.56
N SER A 112 -8.10 -3.20 8.63
CA SER A 112 -7.83 -2.84 7.23
C SER A 112 -7.31 -1.40 7.07
N VAL A 113 -7.76 -0.48 7.91
CA VAL A 113 -7.28 0.92 7.93
C VAL A 113 -5.84 1.00 8.42
N GLN A 114 -5.46 0.18 9.41
CA GLN A 114 -4.11 0.21 9.99
C GLN A 114 -3.04 -0.27 9.00
N VAL A 115 -3.34 -1.31 8.23
CA VAL A 115 -2.43 -1.80 7.17
C VAL A 115 -2.24 -0.74 6.08
N ALA A 116 -3.32 -0.06 5.67
CA ALA A 116 -3.23 0.99 4.66
C ALA A 116 -2.39 2.20 5.13
N ILE A 117 -2.55 2.63 6.39
CA ILE A 117 -1.77 3.73 6.96
C ILE A 117 -0.27 3.39 7.00
N LEU A 118 0.09 2.16 7.37
CA LEU A 118 1.50 1.75 7.41
C LEU A 118 2.12 1.70 6.00
N LEU A 119 1.36 1.27 4.99
CA LEU A 119 1.80 1.24 3.60
C LEU A 119 1.99 2.64 3.00
N ASP A 120 1.06 3.56 3.28
CA ASP A 120 1.16 4.94 2.82
C ASP A 120 2.35 5.64 3.51
N PHE A 121 2.56 5.39 4.81
CA PHE A 121 3.69 5.93 5.55
C PHE A 121 5.04 5.39 5.06
N GLN A 122 5.12 4.10 4.73
CA GLN A 122 6.32 3.52 4.12
C GLN A 122 6.61 4.14 2.74
N SER A 123 5.58 4.26 1.90
CA SER A 123 5.68 4.89 0.58
C SER A 123 6.15 6.35 0.66
N PHE A 124 5.67 7.08 1.68
CA PHE A 124 6.12 8.45 1.96
C PHE A 124 7.61 8.49 2.31
N ILE A 125 8.07 7.62 3.22
CA ILE A 125 9.48 7.58 3.62
C ILE A 125 10.39 7.24 2.44
N ASP A 126 9.99 6.27 1.62
CA ASP A 126 10.75 5.91 0.43
C ASP A 126 10.89 7.08 -0.53
N LYS A 127 9.79 7.78 -0.83
CA LYS A 127 9.82 8.99 -1.69
C LYS A 127 10.71 10.08 -1.09
N LYS A 128 10.65 10.32 0.22
CA LYS A 128 11.44 11.37 0.85
C LYS A 128 12.92 11.02 0.93
N LEU A 129 13.30 9.76 1.17
CA LEU A 129 14.71 9.37 1.20
C LEU A 129 15.47 9.66 -0.11
N TYR A 130 14.79 9.66 -1.25
CA TYR A 130 15.37 10.01 -2.56
C TYR A 130 15.38 11.51 -2.87
N SER A 131 14.83 12.36 -1.98
CA SER A 131 14.75 13.78 -2.23
C SER A 131 16.10 14.48 -1.95
N ALA A 132 16.53 15.33 -2.88
CA ALA A 132 17.85 15.96 -2.86
C ALA A 132 18.00 17.03 -1.77
N ASP A 133 16.89 17.46 -1.17
CA ASP A 133 16.74 18.51 -0.17
C ASP A 133 16.95 18.05 1.28
N LEU A 134 17.22 16.76 1.52
CA LEU A 134 17.39 16.24 2.88
C LEU A 134 18.84 16.34 3.37
N GLU A 135 18.98 16.87 4.59
CA GLU A 135 20.22 16.83 5.34
C GLU A 135 20.54 15.40 5.82
N GLU A 136 21.81 15.12 6.12
CA GLU A 136 22.26 13.78 6.53
C GLU A 136 21.55 13.27 7.80
N LYS A 137 21.27 14.18 8.76
CA LYS A 137 20.49 13.85 9.97
C LYS A 137 19.05 13.46 9.65
N GLU A 138 18.42 14.15 8.71
CA GLU A 138 17.04 13.89 8.28
C GLU A 138 16.95 12.57 7.50
N LYS A 139 17.95 12.29 6.66
CA LYS A 139 18.09 10.98 5.98
C LYS A 139 18.26 9.85 6.98
N ASN A 140 19.15 9.99 7.96
CA ASN A 140 19.37 8.99 9.00
C ASN A 140 18.12 8.77 9.86
N PHE A 141 17.35 9.83 10.14
CA PHE A 141 16.07 9.73 10.83
C PHE A 141 15.05 8.89 10.03
N LEU A 142 14.83 9.25 8.77
CA LEU A 142 13.91 8.54 7.89
C LEU A 142 14.33 7.07 7.65
N GLN A 143 15.63 6.82 7.51
CA GLN A 143 16.16 5.47 7.33
C GLN A 143 15.94 4.61 8.59
N LYS A 144 16.19 5.15 9.79
CA LYS A 144 15.92 4.42 11.03
C LYS A 144 14.45 4.11 11.23
N ILE A 145 13.56 5.02 10.83
CA ILE A 145 12.11 4.76 10.84
C ILE A 145 11.79 3.64 9.84
N LYS A 146 12.33 3.71 8.61
CA LYS A 146 12.17 2.66 7.59
C LYS A 146 12.58 1.28 8.08
N ASP A 147 13.74 1.18 8.73
CA ASP A 147 14.27 -0.09 9.20
C ASP A 147 13.46 -0.66 10.38
N SER A 148 12.78 0.21 11.12
CA SER A 148 11.99 -0.15 12.32
C SER A 148 10.50 -0.39 12.01
N LEU A 149 10.00 0.16 10.90
CA LEU A 149 8.61 0.05 10.44
C LEU A 149 8.07 -1.40 10.37
N PRO A 150 8.82 -2.41 9.90
CA PRO A 150 8.34 -3.78 9.82
C PRO A 150 7.92 -4.38 11.18
N ASN A 151 8.40 -3.82 12.29
CA ASN A 151 8.11 -4.29 13.64
C ASN A 151 6.93 -3.56 14.30
N ILE A 152 6.36 -2.54 13.64
CA ILE A 152 5.28 -1.72 14.16
C ILE A 152 3.93 -2.37 13.83
N LYS A 153 3.10 -2.55 14.85
CA LYS A 153 1.80 -3.20 14.77
C LYS A 153 0.64 -2.22 14.93
N THR A 154 0.89 -1.03 15.47
CA THR A 154 -0.16 -0.02 15.71
C THR A 154 0.31 1.40 15.40
N SER A 155 -0.62 2.31 15.12
CA SER A 155 -0.34 3.74 14.92
C SER A 155 0.24 4.40 16.18
N VAL A 156 -0.09 3.91 17.37
CA VAL A 156 0.48 4.42 18.64
C VAL A 156 1.95 4.05 18.76
N GLU A 157 2.31 2.83 18.41
CA GLU A 157 3.71 2.40 18.31
C GLU A 157 4.48 3.19 17.26
N LEU A 158 3.85 3.50 16.12
CA LEU A 158 4.44 4.35 15.08
C LEU A 158 4.80 5.75 15.61
N VAL A 159 3.85 6.41 16.28
CA VAL A 159 4.07 7.73 16.88
C VAL A 159 5.17 7.66 17.93
N GLY A 160 5.16 6.62 18.78
CA GLY A 160 6.20 6.38 19.78
C GLY A 160 7.59 6.22 19.15
N LEU A 161 7.67 5.46 18.05
CA LEU A 161 8.91 5.24 17.30
C LEU A 161 9.45 6.56 16.72
N VAL A 162 8.61 7.34 16.05
CA VAL A 162 8.97 8.63 15.45
C VAL A 162 9.53 9.58 16.51
N ILE A 163 8.86 9.67 17.67
CA ILE A 163 9.30 10.52 18.78
C ILE A 163 10.62 10.01 19.37
N SER A 164 10.78 8.69 19.55
CA SER A 164 12.00 8.10 20.10
C SER A 164 13.21 8.37 19.21
N ILE A 165 13.10 8.07 17.91
CA ILE A 165 14.21 8.28 16.96
C ILE A 165 14.53 9.77 16.83
N ALA A 166 13.52 10.65 16.85
CA ALA A 166 13.74 12.09 16.82
C ALA A 166 14.54 12.56 18.04
N LYS A 167 14.16 12.08 19.23
CA LYS A 167 14.88 12.38 20.48
C LYS A 167 16.33 11.88 20.42
N ASP A 168 16.55 10.66 19.92
CA ASP A 168 17.88 10.06 19.82
C ASP A 168 18.80 10.80 18.84
N LEU A 169 18.24 11.39 17.78
CA LEU A 169 18.98 12.16 16.78
C LEU A 169 19.02 13.67 17.08
N GLY A 170 18.38 14.11 18.17
CA GLY A 170 18.31 15.51 18.56
C GLY A 170 17.48 16.37 17.60
N LEU A 171 16.47 15.81 16.96
CA LEU A 171 15.52 16.52 16.10
C LEU A 171 14.43 17.17 16.96
N ASN A 172 14.14 18.44 16.68
CA ASN A 172 13.04 19.15 17.32
C ASN A 172 11.72 18.93 16.55
N ILE A 173 10.60 19.30 17.18
CA ILE A 173 9.26 19.12 16.60
C ILE A 173 9.10 19.89 15.28
N GLU A 174 9.74 21.05 15.12
CA GLU A 174 9.64 21.85 13.89
C GLU A 174 10.33 21.17 12.70
N GLN A 175 11.47 20.53 12.94
CA GLN A 175 12.20 19.74 11.94
C GLN A 175 11.41 18.48 11.55
N ILE A 176 10.83 17.79 12.53
CA ILE A 176 9.94 16.65 12.29
C ILE A 176 8.76 17.10 11.42
N LEU A 177 8.08 18.18 11.81
CA LEU A 177 6.95 18.72 11.06
C LEU A 177 7.35 19.14 9.65
N LYS A 178 8.53 19.74 9.44
CA LYS A 178 9.03 20.09 8.10
C LYS A 178 9.16 18.85 7.22
N LEU A 179 9.67 17.74 7.77
CA LEU A 179 9.81 16.49 7.02
C LEU A 179 8.46 15.96 6.55
N PHE A 180 7.45 15.98 7.41
CA PHE A 180 6.11 15.45 7.12
C PHE A 180 5.15 16.44 6.43
N LYS A 181 5.39 17.76 6.51
CA LYS A 181 4.55 18.80 5.87
C LYS A 181 4.69 18.88 4.35
N GLY A 182 5.72 18.25 3.77
CA GLY A 182 5.94 18.24 2.32
C GLY A 182 5.27 17.09 1.57
N GLY A 183 4.46 16.27 2.26
CA GLY A 183 3.77 15.12 1.65
C GLY A 183 2.40 14.83 2.25
N LEU A 184 1.77 15.83 2.88
CA LEU A 184 0.36 15.88 3.26
C LEU A 184 -0.37 16.90 2.38
#